data_AF-D5T5I5-F1
#
_entry.id   AF-D5T5I5-F1
#
_cell.length_a   1.000
_cell.length_b   1.000
_cell.length_c   1.000
_cell.angle_alpha   90.00
_cell.angle_beta   90.00
_cell.angle_gamma   90.00
#
_symmetry.space_group_name_H-M   'P 1'
#
loop_
_entity.id
_entity.type
_entity.pdbx_description
1 polymer ?
#
loop_
_entity_poly.entity_id
_entity_poly.type
_entity_poly.pdbx_seq_one_letter_code
_entity_poly.pdbx_strand_id
1 'polypeptide(L)'
;MQFYDPKVIQTKLSAAEQQANTMLKELKLLKAVDHIDNYRQQQIKALENQLPHLKLIIVQLQKQLISSKKANQKTNTQHFVRGNSHRNDL
;
A
#
# COMPACT_ATOMS: atom_id res chain seq x y z
N MET A 1 -17.75 3.72 -0.02
CA MET A 1 -16.30 3.58 -0.31
C MET A 1 -16.16 2.71 -1.54
N GLN A 2 -15.53 3.21 -2.62
CA GLN A 2 -15.18 2.38 -3.78
C GLN A 2 -14.17 1.33 -3.32
N PHE A 3 -14.58 0.06 -3.29
CA PHE A 3 -13.67 -1.05 -3.08
C PHE A 3 -12.85 -1.19 -4.36
N TYR A 4 -11.62 -0.66 -4.36
CA TYR A 4 -10.68 -0.95 -5.43
C TYR A 4 -10.39 -2.45 -5.47
N ASP A 5 -10.27 -3.01 -6.68
CA ASP A 5 -9.85 -4.39 -6.89
C ASP A 5 -8.56 -4.65 -6.08
N PRO A 6 -8.51 -5.69 -5.23
CA PRO A 6 -7.31 -6.01 -4.47
C PRO A 6 -6.06 -6.16 -5.33
N LYS A 7 -6.16 -6.56 -6.60
CA LYS A 7 -5.04 -6.57 -7.55
C LYS A 7 -4.51 -5.16 -7.82
N VAL A 8 -5.39 -4.20 -8.04
CA VAL A 8 -5.02 -2.79 -8.25
C VAL A 8 -4.36 -2.20 -7.00
N ILE A 9 -4.89 -2.52 -5.81
CA ILE A 9 -4.28 -2.10 -4.54
C ILE A 9 -2.88 -2.70 -4.38
N GLN A 10 -2.71 -3.99 -4.73
CA GLN A 10 -1.42 -4.68 -4.67
C GLN A 10 -0.39 -4.07 -5.64
N THR A 11 -0.77 -3.74 -6.87
CA THR A 11 0.11 -3.07 -7.84
C THR A 11 0.55 -1.70 -7.34
N LYS A 12 -0.38 -0.90 -6.81
CA LYS A 12 -0.07 0.42 -6.23
C LYS A 12 0.85 0.31 -5.02
N LEU A 13 0.63 -0.69 -4.16
CA LEU A 13 1.48 -0.97 -3.00
C LEU A 13 2.91 -1.29 -3.46
N SER A 14 3.06 -2.21 -4.41
CA SER A 14 4.38 -2.59 -4.93
C SER A 14 5.12 -1.41 -5.56
N ALA A 15 4.42 -0.59 -6.36
CA ALA A 15 5.02 0.62 -6.94
C ALA A 15 5.45 1.63 -5.87
N ALA A 16 4.63 1.85 -4.83
CA ALA A 16 4.97 2.74 -3.73
C ALA A 16 6.18 2.24 -2.91
N GLU A 17 6.27 0.92 -2.67
CA GLU A 17 7.42 0.29 -2.00
C GLU A 17 8.70 0.41 -2.84
N GLN A 18 8.61 0.21 -4.15
CA GLN A 18 9.73 0.42 -5.07
C GLN A 18 10.21 1.87 -5.05
N GLN A 19 9.28 2.82 -5.13
CA GLN A 19 9.58 4.24 -5.06
C GLN A 19 10.25 4.62 -3.72
N ALA A 20 9.75 4.10 -2.60
CA ALA A 20 10.36 4.34 -1.28
C ALA A 20 11.80 3.81 -1.21
N ASN A 21 12.05 2.63 -1.78
CA ASN A 21 13.39 2.05 -1.83
C ASN A 21 14.33 2.86 -2.73
N THR A 22 13.86 3.38 -3.86
CA THR A 22 14.65 4.27 -4.73
C THR A 22 15.00 5.55 -3.99
N MET A 23 14.04 6.21 -3.34
CA MET A 23 14.28 7.43 -2.57
C MET A 23 15.25 7.20 -1.40
N LEU A 24 15.18 6.05 -0.72
CA LEU A 24 16.15 5.69 0.32
C LEU A 24 17.57 5.51 -0.24
N LYS A 25 17.70 4.88 -1.42
CA LYS A 25 19.00 4.73 -2.10
C LYS A 25 19.57 6.08 -2.52
N GLU A 26 18.75 6.94 -3.13
CA GLU A 26 19.15 8.29 -3.52
C GLU A 26 19.59 9.12 -2.31
N LEU A 27 18.83 9.09 -1.22
CA LEU A 27 19.19 9.78 0.01
C LEU A 27 20.51 9.26 0.60
N LYS A 28 20.74 7.94 0.55
CA LYS A 28 22.01 7.35 0.98
C LYS A 28 23.17 7.84 0.11
N LEU A 29 23.00 7.89 -1.22
CA LEU A 29 24.02 8.38 -2.15
C LEU A 29 24.32 9.87 -1.94
N LEU A 30 23.27 10.68 -1.77
CA LEU A 30 23.41 12.12 -1.52
C LEU A 30 24.12 12.43 -0.20
N LYS A 31 23.97 11.57 0.81
CA LYS A 31 24.65 11.71 2.12
C LYS A 31 26.04 11.07 2.17
N ALA A 32 26.43 10.27 1.18
CA ALA A 32 27.69 9.52 1.16
C ALA A 32 28.87 10.32 0.58
N VAL A 33 28.70 11.59 0.26
CA VAL A 33 29.76 12.46 -0.27
C VAL A 33 30.40 13.33 0.81
N ASP A 34 31.70 13.62 0.64
CA ASP A 34 32.50 14.40 1.60
C ASP A 34 32.10 15.88 1.68
N HIS A 35 31.46 16.41 0.65
CA HIS A 35 30.97 17.79 0.63
C HIS A 35 29.53 17.86 0.11
N ILE A 36 28.69 18.60 0.84
CA ILE A 36 27.28 18.84 0.50
C ILE A 36 27.14 20.31 0.13
N ASP A 37 26.84 20.56 -1.14
CA ASP A 37 26.49 21.90 -1.62
C ASP A 37 25.02 22.24 -1.29
N ASN A 38 24.66 23.52 -1.40
CA ASN A 38 23.30 23.99 -1.11
C ASN A 38 22.23 23.27 -1.93
N TYR A 39 22.55 22.90 -3.18
CA TYR A 39 21.65 22.19 -4.06
C TYR A 39 21.34 20.78 -3.54
N ARG A 40 22.36 20.00 -3.17
CA ARG A 40 22.17 18.68 -2.55
C ARG A 40 21.49 18.76 -1.20
N GLN A 41 21.78 19.78 -0.41
CA GLN A 41 21.10 19.98 0.88
C GLN A 41 19.59 20.16 0.69
N GLN A 42 19.17 20.90 -0.35
CA GLN A 42 17.76 21.03 -0.71
C GLN A 42 17.16 19.70 -1.18
N GLN A 43 17.88 18.92 -2.00
CA GLN A 43 17.43 17.60 -2.43
C GLN A 43 17.26 16.62 -1.26
N ILE A 44 18.23 16.58 -0.34
CA ILE A 44 18.15 15.75 0.88
C ILE A 44 16.92 16.15 1.68
N LYS A 45 16.71 17.45 1.93
CA LYS A 45 15.55 17.95 2.67
C LYS A 45 14.22 17.60 1.99
N ALA A 46 14.16 17.69 0.66
CA ALA A 46 12.98 17.31 -0.10
C ALA A 46 12.66 15.82 0.05
N LEU A 47 13.66 14.95 -0.12
CA LEU A 47 13.51 13.51 0.05
C LEU A 47 13.13 13.15 1.50
N GLU A 48 13.76 13.76 2.50
CA GLU A 48 13.44 13.56 3.92
C GLU A 48 12.00 13.94 4.27
N ASN A 49 11.47 14.98 3.62
CA ASN A 49 10.08 15.39 3.82
C ASN A 49 9.09 14.47 3.09
N GLN A 50 9.42 14.00 1.88
CA GLN A 50 8.53 13.16 1.07
C GLN A 50 8.45 11.71 1.55
N LEU A 51 9.54 11.17 2.10
CA LEU A 51 9.63 9.76 2.49
C LEU A 51 8.62 9.34 3.58
N PRO A 52 8.37 10.14 4.63
CA PRO A 52 7.31 9.89 5.60
C PRO A 52 5.91 9.86 4.96
N HIS A 53 5.62 10.77 4.01
CA HIS A 53 4.34 10.79 3.31
C HIS A 53 4.13 9.51 2.49
N LEU A 54 5.17 9.05 1.77
CA LEU A 54 5.10 7.81 1.01
C LEU A 54 4.90 6.59 1.92
N LYS A 55 5.55 6.56 3.09
CA LYS A 55 5.32 5.51 4.10
C LYS A 55 3.87 5.48 4.61
N LEU A 56 3.25 6.65 4.82
CA LEU A 56 1.84 6.71 5.21
C LEU A 56 0.92 6.14 4.13
N ILE A 57 1.19 6.44 2.86
CA ILE A 57 0.44 5.89 1.72
C ILE A 57 0.58 4.36 1.69
N ILE A 58 1.78 3.82 1.87
CA ILE A 58 2.03 2.37 1.95
C ILE A 58 1.18 1.74 3.06
N VAL A 59 1.19 2.32 4.26
CA VAL A 59 0.37 1.82 5.39
C VAL A 59 -1.13 1.86 5.08
N GLN A 60 -1.60 2.92 4.42
CA GLN A 60 -3.00 3.02 4.00
C GLN A 60 -3.37 1.96 2.96
N LEU A 61 -2.52 1.72 1.96
CA LEU A 61 -2.71 0.69 0.94
C LEU A 61 -2.73 -0.72 1.57
N GLN A 62 -1.84 -1.00 2.53
CA GLN A 62 -1.85 -2.26 3.29
C GLN A 62 -3.17 -2.46 4.07
N LYS A 63 -3.65 -1.42 4.76
CA LYS A 63 -4.95 -1.46 5.47
C LYS A 63 -6.11 -1.69 4.51
N GLN A 64 -6.10 -1.06 3.34
CA GLN A 64 -7.10 -1.26 2.29
C GLN A 64 -7.07 -2.69 1.75
N LEU A 65 -5.89 -3.25 1.51
CA LEU A 65 -5.74 -4.62 1.02
C LEU A 65 -6.29 -5.65 2.03
N ILE A 66 -5.99 -5.49 3.32
CA ILE A 66 -6.52 -6.34 4.39
C ILE A 66 -8.05 -6.26 4.41
N SER A 67 -8.60 -5.05 4.33
CA SER A 67 -10.04 -4.83 4.34
C SER A 67 -10.74 -5.44 3.12
N SER A 68 -10.13 -5.31 1.94
CA SER A 68 -10.61 -5.88 0.68
C SER A 68 -10.63 -7.42 0.72
N LYS A 69 -9.57 -8.05 1.24
CA LYS A 69 -9.53 -9.51 1.46
C LYS A 69 -10.63 -10.00 2.41
N LYS A 70 -10.84 -9.30 3.54
CA LYS A 70 -11.91 -9.63 4.50
C LYS A 70 -13.31 -9.48 3.88
N ALA A 71 -13.53 -8.45 3.07
CA ALA A 71 -14.80 -8.25 2.37
C ALA A 71 -15.08 -9.39 1.38
N ASN A 72 -14.09 -9.78 0.57
CA ASN A 72 -14.20 -10.91 -0.36
C ASN A 72 -14.45 -12.24 0.34
N GLN A 73 -13.92 -12.45 1.54
CA GLN A 73 -14.19 -13.66 2.32
C GLN A 73 -15.66 -13.73 2.78
N LYS A 74 -16.25 -12.59 3.19
CA LYS A 74 -17.65 -12.52 3.65
C LYS A 74 -18.67 -12.67 2.52
N THR A 75 -18.38 -12.15 1.33
CA THR A 75 -19.25 -12.37 0.17
C THR A 75 -19.20 -13.83 -0.27
N ASN A 76 -18.03 -14.46 -0.27
CA ASN A 76 -17.90 -15.87 -0.65
C ASN A 76 -18.66 -16.80 0.30
N THR A 77 -18.67 -16.54 1.62
CA THR A 77 -19.47 -17.34 2.56
C THR A 77 -20.98 -17.12 2.44
N GLN A 78 -21.46 -15.94 2.01
CA GLN A 78 -22.90 -15.71 1.84
C GLN A 78 -23.52 -16.45 0.65
N HIS A 79 -22.73 -16.75 -0.40
CA HIS A 79 -23.22 -17.50 -1.56
C HIS A 79 -23.40 -18.99 -1.30
N PHE A 80 -22.72 -19.57 -0.30
CA PHE A 80 -22.86 -20.99 0.04
C PHE A 80 -23.92 -21.29 1.12
N VAL A 81 -24.37 -20.29 1.89
CA VAL A 81 -25.36 -20.50 2.97
C VAL A 81 -26.82 -20.44 2.47
N ARG A 82 -27.06 -20.08 1.20
CA ARG A 82 -28.43 -20.00 0.62
C ARG A 82 -28.93 -21.29 -0.04
N GLY A 83 -28.27 -22.43 0.18
CA GLY A 83 -28.59 -23.68 -0.52
C GLY A 83 -28.74 -24.88 0.40
N ASN A 84 -29.56 -24.80 1.46
CA ASN A 84 -30.26 -25.95 2.08
C ASN A 84 -31.06 -25.55 3.34
N SER A 85 -32.16 -24.80 3.18
CA SER A 85 -33.18 -24.68 4.25
C SER A 85 -34.60 -25.08 3.80
N HIS A 86 -34.72 -25.92 2.77
CA HIS A 86 -36.00 -26.53 2.39
C HIS A 86 -35.87 -28.04 2.19
N ARG A 87 -35.34 -28.75 3.19
CA ARG A 87 -35.55 -30.19 3.32
C ARG A 87 -36.04 -30.43 4.75
N ASN A 88 -37.26 -30.93 4.86
CA ASN A 88 -38.04 -31.15 6.08
C ASN A 88 -38.98 -29.99 6.43
N ASP A 89 -39.81 -29.59 5.46
CA ASP A 89 -41.20 -29.28 5.80
C ASP A 89 -42.08 -30.20 4.95
N LEU A 90 -42.94 -30.95 5.62
CA LEU A 90 -43.80 -32.07 5.17
C LEU A 90 -43.13 -33.45 5.01
#